data_AF-A0A1C5S9X2-F1
#
_entry.id   AF-A0A1C5S9X2-F1
#
_cell.length_a   1.000
_cell.length_b   1.000
_cell.length_c   1.000
_cell.angle_alpha   90.00
_cell.angle_beta   90.00
_cell.angle_gamma   90.00
#
_symmetry.space_group_name_H-M   'P 1'
#
loop_
_entity.id
_entity.type
_entity.pdbx_description
1 polymer ?
#
loop_
_entity_poly.entity_id
_entity_poly.type
_entity_poly.pdbx_seq_one_letter_code
_entity_poly.pdbx_strand_id
1 'polypeptide(L)'
;MIQDIYPKIYHNEYKELVPSDYDFILVFDKNRVLVRYERDHLRYPVKQELSAFSCSFLYLFSIDEYRYFLAYTEETITLPGYGYEDVRIFRTAISRHNAFAGITAHHLFDWYRVNQFCGQCGHKMMPDHLERMLKCPACQNMVYPRISPAVIVGILNGDKLLMSKYAGRSYRSYALIAGFIEIGESAEQTVQREVMEEVGLKVKNIRYYKSQPWGFTDSLLFGYFCELDGDDTIRLDTNELSQAGWYTRDEITLEDDYLSLTREMILQFKEGRV
;
A
#
# COMPACT_ATOMS: atom_id res chain seq x y z
N MET A 1 5.74 8.83 6.25
CA MET A 1 5.18 7.66 5.55
C MET A 1 5.37 7.74 4.04
N ILE A 2 5.14 6.64 3.31
CA ILE A 2 5.41 6.58 1.85
C ILE A 2 4.61 7.60 1.04
N GLN A 3 3.38 7.90 1.45
CA GLN A 3 2.53 8.91 0.82
C GLN A 3 2.93 10.36 1.13
N ASP A 4 3.78 10.57 2.13
CA ASP A 4 4.19 11.93 2.56
C ASP A 4 5.36 12.41 1.70
N ILE A 5 5.07 12.84 0.47
CA ILE A 5 6.06 13.21 -0.54
C ILE A 5 6.40 14.72 -0.59
N TYR A 6 5.93 15.52 0.36
CA TYR A 6 6.20 16.97 0.44
C TYR A 6 7.71 17.29 0.26
N PRO A 7 8.09 18.32 -0.51
CA PRO A 7 7.25 19.37 -1.12
C PRO A 7 6.58 18.99 -2.44
N LYS A 8 6.71 17.72 -2.88
CA LYS A 8 6.08 17.24 -4.12
C LYS A 8 4.57 17.17 -3.99
N ILE A 9 3.87 17.43 -5.09
CA ILE A 9 2.40 17.45 -5.16
C ILE A 9 1.93 16.27 -6.00
N TYR A 10 1.05 15.44 -5.43
CA TYR A 10 0.45 14.31 -6.14
C TYR A 10 -0.85 14.74 -6.83
N HIS A 11 -0.88 14.62 -8.17
CA HIS A 11 -2.01 14.92 -9.02
C HIS A 11 -2.68 13.63 -9.49
N ASN A 12 -3.73 13.22 -8.76
CA ASN A 12 -4.41 11.93 -8.95
C ASN A 12 -5.61 11.99 -9.90
N GLU A 13 -5.94 13.14 -10.46
CA GLU A 13 -7.10 13.30 -11.33
C GLU A 13 -6.95 12.42 -12.57
N TYR A 14 -8.02 11.71 -12.94
CA TYR A 14 -8.02 10.94 -14.18
C TYR A 14 -8.09 11.87 -15.39
N LYS A 15 -7.22 11.62 -16.36
CA LYS A 15 -7.13 12.37 -17.62
C LYS A 15 -6.84 11.39 -18.74
N GLU A 16 -7.44 11.58 -19.89
CA GLU A 16 -7.10 10.84 -21.11
C GLU A 16 -5.95 11.56 -21.81
N LEU A 17 -4.71 11.12 -21.53
CA LEU A 17 -3.49 11.71 -22.10
C LEU A 17 -2.70 10.68 -22.89
N VAL A 18 -1.93 11.17 -23.86
CA VAL A 18 -0.91 10.41 -24.59
C VAL A 18 0.48 10.85 -24.08
N PRO A 19 1.42 9.92 -23.86
CA PRO A 19 2.75 10.28 -23.38
C PRO A 19 3.56 11.02 -24.44
N SER A 20 4.28 12.04 -24.00
CA SER A 20 5.42 12.65 -24.69
C SER A 20 6.71 11.88 -24.43
N ASP A 21 7.74 12.15 -25.22
CA ASP A 21 9.03 11.43 -25.22
C ASP A 21 9.70 11.29 -23.85
N TYR A 22 9.50 12.28 -22.96
CA TYR A 22 10.14 12.36 -21.64
C TYR A 22 9.23 11.98 -20.48
N ASP A 23 7.97 11.60 -20.73
CA ASP A 23 7.10 11.12 -19.65
C ASP A 23 7.55 9.75 -19.16
N PHE A 24 7.42 9.52 -17.85
CA PHE A 24 7.81 8.27 -17.22
C PHE A 24 6.84 7.16 -17.57
N ILE A 25 7.39 6.00 -17.91
CA ILE A 25 6.65 4.81 -18.25
C ILE A 25 6.95 3.71 -17.25
N LEU A 26 5.93 3.27 -16.54
CA LEU A 26 5.97 2.09 -15.69
C LEU A 26 5.72 0.86 -16.54
N VAL A 27 6.66 -0.07 -16.49
CA VAL A 27 6.58 -1.37 -17.15
C VAL A 27 6.61 -2.42 -16.05
N PHE A 28 5.52 -3.14 -15.87
CA PHE A 28 5.40 -4.19 -14.86
C PHE A 28 5.35 -5.58 -15.49
N ASP A 29 5.97 -6.55 -14.84
CA ASP A 29 5.77 -7.97 -15.07
C ASP A 29 5.45 -8.63 -13.72
N LYS A 30 4.18 -8.98 -13.51
CA LYS A 30 3.65 -9.47 -12.23
C LYS A 30 4.01 -8.51 -11.08
N ASN A 31 4.78 -8.96 -10.11
CA ASN A 31 5.25 -8.17 -8.96
C ASN A 31 6.63 -7.54 -9.18
N ARG A 32 7.05 -7.41 -10.44
CA ARG A 32 8.32 -6.79 -10.80
C ARG A 32 8.11 -5.56 -11.66
N VAL A 33 9.00 -4.59 -11.52
CA VAL A 33 9.00 -3.33 -12.25
C VAL A 33 10.33 -3.15 -12.97
N LEU A 34 10.29 -2.68 -14.23
CA LEU A 34 11.49 -2.35 -14.98
C LEU A 34 12.06 -1.02 -14.47
N VAL A 35 13.25 -1.06 -13.90
CA VAL A 35 13.92 0.11 -13.32
C VAL A 35 15.41 0.09 -13.63
N ARG A 36 16.04 1.26 -13.56
CA ARG A 36 17.50 1.38 -13.45
C ARG A 36 17.88 2.20 -12.24
N TYR A 37 19.14 2.09 -11.84
CA TYR A 37 19.71 2.87 -10.74
C TYR A 37 20.74 3.86 -11.28
N GLU A 38 20.60 5.12 -10.88
CA GLU A 38 21.58 6.17 -11.13
C GLU A 38 22.03 6.75 -9.79
N ARG A 39 23.27 6.49 -9.38
CA ARG A 39 23.79 6.89 -8.05
C ARG A 39 22.82 6.48 -6.92
N ASP A 40 22.38 5.22 -6.95
CA ASP A 40 21.40 4.63 -6.02
C ASP A 40 19.97 5.19 -6.09
N HIS A 41 19.69 6.13 -6.99
CA HIS A 41 18.34 6.61 -7.24
C HIS A 41 17.64 5.77 -8.29
N LEU A 42 16.46 5.29 -7.95
CA LEU A 42 15.58 4.57 -8.84
C LEU A 42 15.05 5.50 -9.96
N ARG A 43 15.16 5.04 -11.20
CA ARG A 43 14.62 5.71 -12.39
C ARG A 43 13.78 4.75 -13.24
N TYR A 44 12.63 5.24 -13.69
CA TYR A 44 11.76 4.56 -14.67
C TYR A 44 12.19 4.86 -16.11
N PRO A 45 11.91 3.97 -17.08
CA PRO A 45 12.01 4.31 -18.50
C PRO A 45 11.21 5.57 -18.84
N VAL A 46 11.64 6.32 -19.85
CA VAL A 46 10.79 7.32 -20.51
C VAL A 46 10.26 6.79 -21.85
N LYS A 47 9.22 7.43 -22.38
CA LYS A 47 8.54 6.99 -23.61
C LYS A 47 9.48 6.82 -24.81
N GLN A 48 10.49 7.68 -24.94
CA GLN A 48 11.49 7.62 -26.02
C GLN A 48 12.35 6.36 -25.94
N GLU A 49 12.72 5.91 -24.73
CA GLU A 49 13.53 4.69 -24.53
C GLU A 49 12.77 3.43 -24.98
N LEU A 50 11.44 3.51 -25.05
CA LEU A 50 10.56 2.42 -25.47
C LEU A 50 10.16 2.48 -26.95
N SER A 51 10.76 3.34 -27.77
CA SER A 51 10.36 3.54 -29.17
C SER A 51 10.52 2.31 -30.07
N ALA A 52 11.40 1.38 -29.69
CA ALA A 52 11.66 0.14 -30.42
C ALA A 52 10.63 -0.98 -30.11
N PHE A 53 9.76 -0.77 -29.12
CA PHE A 53 8.81 -1.77 -28.63
C PHE A 53 7.37 -1.40 -29.02
N SER A 54 6.56 -2.42 -29.28
CA SER A 54 5.13 -2.26 -29.50
C SER A 54 4.43 -2.16 -28.16
N CYS A 55 4.12 -0.93 -27.75
CA CYS A 55 3.49 -0.62 -26.47
C CYS A 55 2.29 0.30 -26.68
N SER A 56 1.19 0.02 -25.97
CA SER A 56 0.16 1.01 -25.70
C SER A 56 0.34 1.59 -24.30
N PHE A 57 -0.16 2.81 -24.09
CA PHE A 57 0.08 3.54 -22.85
C PHE A 57 -1.24 4.02 -22.26
N LEU A 58 -1.32 3.97 -20.93
CA LEU A 58 -2.45 4.47 -20.16
C LEU A 58 -1.96 5.46 -19.12
N TYR A 59 -2.52 6.66 -19.11
CA TYR A 59 -2.18 7.67 -18.11
C TYR A 59 -2.60 7.20 -16.71
N LEU A 60 -1.69 7.34 -15.74
CA LEU A 60 -1.97 7.00 -14.35
C LEU A 60 -2.23 8.26 -13.52
N PHE A 61 -1.22 9.10 -13.40
CA PHE A 61 -1.21 10.29 -12.54
C PHE A 61 0.04 11.16 -12.84
N SER A 62 0.19 12.27 -12.12
CA SER A 62 1.42 13.07 -12.12
C SER A 62 1.90 13.37 -10.70
N ILE A 63 3.21 13.61 -10.57
CA ILE A 63 3.83 14.19 -9.38
C ILE A 63 4.57 15.45 -9.84
N ASP A 64 4.17 16.60 -9.32
CA ASP A 64 4.49 17.91 -9.91
C ASP A 64 4.19 17.90 -11.43
N GLU A 65 5.15 18.31 -12.26
CA GLU A 65 5.06 18.30 -13.73
C GLU A 65 5.30 16.92 -14.37
N TYR A 66 5.79 15.94 -13.61
CA TYR A 66 6.18 14.63 -14.15
C TYR A 66 4.98 13.71 -14.26
N ARG A 67 4.67 13.28 -15.49
CA ARG A 67 3.55 12.38 -15.77
C ARG A 67 4.02 10.93 -15.81
N TYR A 68 3.18 10.04 -15.29
CA TYR A 68 3.42 8.61 -15.20
C TYR A 68 2.35 7.87 -16.01
N PHE A 69 2.80 6.95 -16.85
CA PHE A 69 1.97 6.11 -17.70
C PHE A 69 2.28 4.64 -17.45
N LEU A 70 1.28 3.78 -17.61
CA LEU A 70 1.44 2.33 -17.63
C LEU A 70 1.64 1.87 -19.08
N ALA A 71 2.66 1.05 -19.33
CA ALA A 71 2.81 0.34 -20.61
C ALA A 71 2.06 -0.99 -20.61
N TYR A 72 1.34 -1.26 -21.70
CA TYR A 72 0.88 -2.60 -22.06
C TYR A 72 1.64 -3.09 -23.27
N THR A 73 2.19 -4.29 -23.14
CA THR A 73 2.94 -4.95 -24.21
C THR A 73 2.86 -6.47 -24.03
N GLU A 74 2.97 -7.20 -25.14
CA GLU A 74 3.04 -8.67 -25.14
C GLU A 74 4.49 -9.18 -25.07
N GLU A 75 5.47 -8.29 -25.24
CA GLU A 75 6.91 -8.62 -25.24
C GLU A 75 7.60 -8.21 -23.94
N THR A 76 8.63 -8.96 -23.55
CA THR A 76 9.49 -8.58 -22.43
C THR A 76 10.41 -7.44 -22.85
N ILE A 77 10.28 -6.29 -22.20
CA ILE A 77 11.09 -5.12 -22.51
C ILE A 77 12.51 -5.30 -21.96
N THR A 78 13.51 -5.14 -22.83
CA THR A 78 14.94 -5.19 -22.45
C THR A 78 15.61 -3.89 -22.86
N LEU A 79 16.04 -3.10 -21.87
CA LEU A 79 16.73 -1.82 -22.09
C LEU A 79 18.13 -1.84 -21.48
N PRO A 80 19.14 -1.20 -22.09
CA PRO A 80 20.48 -1.11 -21.52
C PRO A 80 20.47 -0.49 -20.10
N GLY A 81 21.03 -1.22 -19.13
CA GLY A 81 21.13 -0.77 -17.73
C GLY A 81 19.84 -0.92 -16.91
N TYR A 82 18.77 -1.45 -17.50
CA TYR A 82 17.52 -1.74 -16.78
C TYR A 82 17.44 -3.20 -16.34
N GLY A 83 16.79 -3.42 -15.20
CA GLY A 83 16.44 -4.73 -14.68
C GLY A 83 15.02 -4.76 -14.13
N TYR A 84 14.42 -5.95 -14.08
CA TYR A 84 13.15 -6.17 -13.41
C TYR A 84 13.39 -6.47 -11.95
N GLU A 85 12.99 -5.54 -11.09
CA GLU A 85 13.12 -5.64 -9.64
C GLU A 85 11.77 -5.90 -8.99
N ASP A 86 11.76 -6.64 -7.89
CA ASP A 86 10.53 -6.87 -7.11
C ASP A 86 10.03 -5.56 -6.48
N VAL A 87 8.73 -5.29 -6.53
CA VAL A 87 8.14 -4.03 -6.01
C VAL A 87 8.41 -3.77 -4.52
N ARG A 88 8.85 -4.78 -3.76
CA ARG A 88 9.37 -4.62 -2.39
C ARG A 88 10.54 -3.63 -2.31
N ILE A 89 11.28 -3.36 -3.39
CA ILE A 89 12.34 -2.32 -3.40
C ILE A 89 11.81 -0.93 -3.01
N PHE A 90 10.53 -0.64 -3.22
CA PHE A 90 9.93 0.65 -2.85
C PHE A 90 9.86 0.86 -1.34
N ARG A 91 10.07 -0.19 -0.53
CA ARG A 91 10.18 -0.05 0.93
C ARG A 91 11.48 0.60 1.39
N THR A 92 12.53 0.52 0.58
CA THR A 92 13.89 0.94 0.94
C THR A 92 14.50 1.92 -0.07
N ALA A 93 13.78 2.28 -1.12
CA ALA A 93 14.27 3.19 -2.15
C ALA A 93 14.51 4.60 -1.57
N ILE A 94 15.71 5.16 -1.84
CA ILE A 94 16.14 6.48 -1.35
C ILE A 94 15.22 7.59 -1.86
N SER A 95 14.80 7.51 -3.13
CA SER A 95 13.87 8.48 -3.72
C SER A 95 12.43 8.18 -3.28
N ARG A 96 11.97 8.83 -2.21
CA ARG A 96 10.64 8.63 -1.61
C ARG A 96 9.48 8.86 -2.58
N HIS A 97 9.55 9.92 -3.40
CA HIS A 97 8.49 10.22 -4.38
C HIS A 97 8.46 9.21 -5.53
N ASN A 98 9.63 8.69 -5.96
CA ASN A 98 9.66 7.61 -6.94
C ASN A 98 9.13 6.32 -6.32
N ALA A 99 9.51 5.98 -5.09
CA ALA A 99 8.97 4.82 -4.38
C ALA A 99 7.43 4.87 -4.28
N PHE A 100 6.89 6.03 -3.91
CA PHE A 100 5.46 6.30 -3.91
C PHE A 100 4.83 6.14 -5.29
N ALA A 101 5.38 6.79 -6.33
CA ALA A 101 4.88 6.65 -7.70
C ALA A 101 4.86 5.17 -8.14
N GLY A 102 5.94 4.44 -7.90
CA GLY A 102 6.06 3.04 -8.27
C GLY A 102 5.02 2.15 -7.63
N ILE A 103 4.82 2.26 -6.31
CA ILE A 103 3.86 1.41 -5.61
C ILE A 103 2.40 1.80 -5.93
N THR A 104 2.11 3.09 -6.09
CA THR A 104 0.78 3.56 -6.51
C THR A 104 0.47 3.13 -7.94
N ALA A 105 1.43 3.18 -8.84
CA ALA A 105 1.28 2.66 -10.20
C ALA A 105 1.12 1.13 -10.22
N HIS A 106 1.83 0.41 -9.35
CA HIS A 106 1.70 -1.05 -9.24
C HIS A 106 0.30 -1.47 -8.78
N HIS A 107 -0.27 -0.77 -7.80
CA HIS A 107 -1.67 -0.98 -7.35
C HIS A 107 -2.66 -0.79 -8.51
N LEU A 108 -2.50 0.26 -9.32
CA LEU A 108 -3.32 0.47 -10.51
C LEU A 108 -3.10 -0.61 -11.57
N PHE A 109 -1.85 -0.97 -11.85
CA PHE A 109 -1.50 -2.04 -12.79
C PHE A 109 -2.15 -3.37 -12.40
N ASP A 110 -2.02 -3.78 -11.14
CA ASP A 110 -2.60 -5.02 -10.64
C ASP A 110 -4.12 -4.99 -10.78
N TRP A 111 -4.78 -3.86 -10.47
CA TRP A 111 -6.21 -3.70 -10.68
C TRP A 111 -6.62 -3.83 -12.15
N TYR A 112 -5.93 -3.15 -13.08
CA TYR A 112 -6.23 -3.29 -14.52
C TYR A 112 -6.00 -4.72 -15.01
N ARG A 113 -4.93 -5.37 -14.56
CA ARG A 113 -4.58 -6.75 -14.95
C ARG A 113 -5.65 -7.75 -14.56
N VAL A 114 -6.21 -7.65 -13.35
CA VAL A 114 -7.19 -8.64 -12.84
C VAL A 114 -8.64 -8.34 -13.29
N ASN A 115 -8.91 -7.19 -13.89
CA ASN A 115 -10.23 -6.79 -14.36
C ASN A 115 -10.35 -6.72 -15.89
N GLN A 116 -9.57 -7.51 -16.64
CA GLN A 116 -9.61 -7.53 -18.10
C GLN A 116 -10.95 -8.01 -18.68
N PHE A 117 -11.68 -8.85 -17.94
CA PHE A 117 -12.98 -9.39 -18.33
C PHE A 117 -14.04 -9.10 -17.26
N CYS A 118 -15.28 -8.92 -17.69
CA CYS A 118 -16.40 -8.57 -16.84
C CYS A 118 -16.76 -9.75 -15.94
N GLY A 119 -16.70 -9.56 -14.61
CA GLY A 119 -17.11 -10.57 -13.64
C GLY A 119 -18.59 -10.96 -13.72
N GLN A 120 -19.44 -10.17 -14.39
CA GLN A 120 -20.87 -10.46 -14.54
C GLN A 120 -21.20 -11.26 -15.81
N CYS A 121 -20.52 -11.01 -16.93
CA CYS A 121 -20.89 -11.58 -18.23
C CYS A 121 -19.73 -12.09 -19.09
N GLY A 122 -18.49 -12.05 -18.60
CA GLY A 122 -17.29 -12.56 -19.28
C GLY A 122 -16.78 -11.73 -20.47
N HIS A 123 -17.45 -10.64 -20.86
CA HIS A 123 -16.98 -9.78 -21.96
C HIS A 123 -15.76 -8.94 -21.58
N LYS A 124 -14.89 -8.61 -22.55
CA LYS A 124 -13.73 -7.75 -22.32
C LYS A 124 -14.15 -6.38 -21.80
N MET A 125 -13.50 -5.93 -20.72
CA MET A 125 -13.73 -4.61 -20.12
C MET A 125 -12.98 -3.53 -20.90
N MET A 126 -13.50 -2.31 -20.91
CA MET A 126 -12.89 -1.14 -21.57
C MET A 126 -12.66 -0.02 -20.54
N PRO A 127 -11.51 0.67 -20.56
CA PRO A 127 -11.33 1.90 -19.80
C PRO A 127 -12.37 2.95 -20.16
N ASP A 128 -12.85 3.67 -19.14
CA ASP A 128 -13.70 4.84 -19.34
C ASP A 128 -12.87 6.08 -19.70
N HIS A 129 -13.53 7.10 -20.27
CA HIS A 129 -12.88 8.35 -20.72
C HIS A 129 -12.99 9.49 -19.69
N LEU A 130 -13.90 9.38 -18.72
CA LEU A 130 -14.19 10.43 -17.73
C LEU A 130 -13.69 10.05 -16.34
N GLU A 131 -13.87 8.80 -15.96
CA GLU A 131 -13.51 8.30 -14.63
C GLU A 131 -12.44 7.21 -14.70
N ARG A 132 -11.67 7.07 -13.62
CA ARG A 132 -10.76 5.94 -13.48
C ARG A 132 -11.57 4.69 -13.13
N MET A 133 -12.20 4.09 -14.13
CA MET A 133 -13.01 2.89 -14.01
C MET A 133 -12.97 2.07 -15.30
N LEU A 134 -13.39 0.80 -15.21
CA LEU A 134 -13.59 -0.08 -16.35
C LEU A 134 -15.08 -0.31 -16.55
N LYS A 135 -15.55 -0.18 -17.79
CA LYS A 135 -16.95 -0.38 -18.18
C LYS A 135 -17.09 -1.54 -19.16
N CYS A 136 -18.04 -2.43 -18.90
CA CYS A 136 -18.39 -3.50 -19.81
C CYS A 136 -19.29 -2.97 -20.94
N PRO A 137 -18.92 -3.08 -22.22
CA PRO A 137 -19.76 -2.61 -23.32
C PRO A 137 -21.04 -3.46 -23.49
N ALA A 138 -21.02 -4.73 -23.07
CA ALA A 138 -22.14 -5.65 -23.26
C ALA A 138 -23.24 -5.51 -22.20
N CYS A 139 -22.89 -5.45 -20.91
CA CYS A 139 -23.87 -5.38 -19.82
C CYS A 139 -23.84 -4.08 -19.01
N GLN A 140 -22.98 -3.13 -19.38
CA GLN A 140 -22.81 -1.83 -18.71
C GLN A 140 -22.31 -1.90 -17.26
N ASN A 141 -21.86 -3.07 -16.78
CA ASN A 141 -21.23 -3.20 -15.47
C ASN A 141 -20.00 -2.29 -15.38
N MET A 142 -19.89 -1.58 -14.24
CA MET A 142 -18.80 -0.66 -13.96
C MET A 142 -17.99 -1.18 -12.78
N VAL A 143 -16.66 -1.15 -12.91
CA VAL A 143 -15.75 -1.58 -11.85
C VAL A 143 -14.75 -0.46 -11.61
N TYR A 144 -14.57 -0.10 -10.34
CA TYR A 144 -13.62 0.92 -9.90
C TYR A 144 -12.37 0.27 -9.28
N PRO A 145 -11.25 1.00 -9.18
CA PRO A 145 -10.08 0.58 -8.41
C PRO A 145 -10.47 0.12 -7.01
N ARG A 146 -10.02 -1.08 -6.62
CA ARG A 146 -10.31 -1.65 -5.31
C ARG A 146 -9.38 -1.05 -4.25
N ILE A 147 -9.98 -0.56 -3.18
CA ILE A 147 -9.28 -0.14 -1.95
C ILE A 147 -9.92 -0.91 -0.79
N SER A 148 -9.16 -1.80 -0.16
CA SER A 148 -9.64 -2.62 0.95
C SER A 148 -9.39 -1.92 2.29
N PRO A 149 -10.43 -1.51 3.04
CA PRO A 149 -10.24 -0.88 4.34
C PRO A 149 -9.72 -1.88 5.38
N ALA A 150 -8.76 -1.45 6.20
CA ALA A 150 -8.19 -2.26 7.27
C ALA A 150 -7.80 -1.38 8.46
N VAL A 151 -7.85 -1.92 9.67
CA VAL A 151 -7.44 -1.21 10.89
C VAL A 151 -6.02 -1.58 11.30
N ILE A 152 -5.34 -0.68 12.00
CA ILE A 152 -4.09 -0.95 12.73
C ILE A 152 -4.27 -0.41 14.15
N VAL A 153 -4.00 -1.22 15.16
CA VAL A 153 -4.42 -0.94 16.54
C VAL A 153 -3.23 -0.86 17.49
N GLY A 154 -2.98 0.32 18.04
CA GLY A 154 -2.09 0.53 19.18
C GLY A 154 -2.84 0.33 20.49
N ILE A 155 -2.66 -0.81 21.15
CA ILE A 155 -3.35 -1.15 22.40
C ILE A 155 -2.46 -0.74 23.58
N LEU A 156 -2.98 0.15 24.41
CA LEU A 156 -2.28 0.72 25.57
C LEU A 156 -2.69 0.00 26.86
N ASN A 157 -1.70 -0.31 27.70
CA ASN A 157 -1.89 -0.75 29.07
C ASN A 157 -0.97 0.06 29.99
N GLY A 158 -1.47 1.19 30.51
CA GLY A 158 -0.68 2.14 31.28
C GLY A 158 0.49 2.69 30.45
N ASP A 159 1.72 2.35 30.86
CA ASP A 159 2.97 2.76 30.21
C ASP A 159 3.51 1.72 29.20
N LYS A 160 2.67 0.77 28.78
CA LYS A 160 3.03 -0.28 27.82
C LYS A 160 2.17 -0.25 26.57
N LEU A 161 2.75 -0.68 25.45
CA LEU A 161 2.11 -0.90 24.16
C LEU A 161 2.15 -2.40 23.83
N LEU A 162 1.04 -2.94 23.36
CA LEU A 162 1.03 -4.29 22.79
C LEU A 162 1.70 -4.29 21.42
N MET A 163 2.73 -5.12 21.24
CA MET A 163 3.39 -5.31 19.94
C MET A 163 3.47 -6.80 19.61
N SER A 164 3.30 -7.13 18.34
CA SER A 164 3.26 -8.51 17.84
C SER A 164 4.30 -8.78 16.76
N LYS A 165 4.42 -10.04 16.33
CA LYS A 165 5.17 -10.47 15.14
C LYS A 165 4.35 -11.49 14.37
N TYR A 166 4.10 -11.23 13.08
CA TYR A 166 3.40 -12.16 12.20
C TYR A 166 4.13 -13.50 12.05
N ALA A 167 3.37 -14.60 12.02
CA ALA A 167 3.88 -15.91 11.64
C ALA A 167 4.24 -15.96 10.14
N GLY A 168 5.25 -16.77 9.77
CA GLY A 168 5.58 -17.06 8.36
C GLY A 168 6.18 -15.94 7.52
N ARG A 169 6.36 -14.72 8.03
CA ARG A 169 7.03 -13.63 7.29
C ARG A 169 8.54 -13.63 7.55
N SER A 170 9.34 -13.51 6.49
CA SER A 170 10.81 -13.39 6.58
C SER A 170 11.26 -12.10 7.29
N TYR A 171 10.40 -11.08 7.32
CA TYR A 171 10.65 -9.79 7.95
C TYR A 171 10.22 -9.83 9.42
N ARG A 172 11.20 -9.94 10.33
CA ARG A 172 11.00 -10.07 11.79
C ARG A 172 10.71 -8.74 12.50
N SER A 173 10.16 -7.74 11.80
CA SER A 173 9.81 -6.47 12.44
C SER A 173 8.63 -6.67 13.37
N TYR A 174 8.64 -5.92 14.48
CA TYR A 174 7.44 -5.73 15.28
C TYR A 174 6.32 -5.12 14.43
N ALA A 175 5.11 -5.59 14.72
CA ALA A 175 3.85 -5.15 14.16
C ALA A 175 2.89 -4.75 15.30
N LEU A 176 1.76 -4.18 14.89
CA LEU A 176 0.58 -3.96 15.73
C LEU A 176 -0.53 -4.89 15.23
N ILE A 177 -1.58 -5.09 16.03
CA ILE A 177 -2.78 -5.85 15.63
C ILE A 177 -3.42 -5.14 14.43
N ALA A 178 -3.78 -5.90 13.40
CA ALA A 178 -4.29 -5.31 12.17
C ALA A 178 -5.04 -6.33 11.33
N GLY A 179 -6.23 -5.94 10.88
CA GLY A 179 -7.02 -6.77 9.98
C GLY A 179 -8.02 -5.96 9.16
N PHE A 180 -8.69 -6.64 8.24
CA PHE A 180 -9.60 -6.02 7.29
C PHE A 180 -10.94 -5.70 7.96
N ILE A 181 -11.55 -4.59 7.56
CA ILE A 181 -12.94 -4.29 7.96
C ILE A 181 -13.85 -5.25 7.20
N GLU A 182 -14.71 -5.97 7.92
CA GLU A 182 -15.68 -6.89 7.31
C GLU A 182 -16.99 -6.21 6.89
N ILE A 183 -17.76 -6.91 6.08
CA ILE A 183 -19.04 -6.42 5.56
C ILE A 183 -20.01 -6.20 6.72
N GLY A 184 -20.44 -4.95 6.89
CA GLY A 184 -21.40 -4.56 7.93
C GLY A 184 -20.76 -4.10 9.24
N GLU A 185 -19.44 -4.05 9.34
CA GLU A 185 -18.72 -3.52 10.50
C GLU A 185 -18.38 -2.03 10.35
N SER A 186 -18.41 -1.30 11.47
CA SER A 186 -17.63 -0.06 11.61
C SER A 186 -16.16 -0.37 11.87
N ALA A 187 -15.27 0.58 11.60
CA ALA A 187 -13.86 0.43 11.91
C ALA A 187 -13.60 0.16 13.40
N GLU A 188 -14.38 0.76 14.30
CA GLU A 188 -14.28 0.52 15.75
C GLU A 188 -14.73 -0.89 16.13
N GLN A 189 -15.74 -1.45 15.46
CA GLN A 189 -16.14 -2.84 15.66
C GLN A 189 -15.05 -3.81 15.18
N THR A 190 -14.45 -3.52 14.02
CA THR A 190 -13.27 -4.26 13.53
C THR A 190 -12.12 -4.19 14.52
N VAL A 191 -11.82 -3.03 15.12
CA VAL A 191 -10.81 -2.92 16.19
C VAL A 191 -11.12 -3.89 17.34
N GLN A 192 -12.37 -3.95 17.81
CA GLN A 192 -12.73 -4.86 18.91
C GLN A 192 -12.62 -6.33 18.50
N ARG A 193 -13.04 -6.68 17.29
CA ARG A 193 -12.99 -8.05 16.76
C ARG A 193 -11.54 -8.52 16.60
N GLU A 194 -10.72 -7.79 15.85
CA GLU A 194 -9.32 -8.17 15.57
C GLU A 194 -8.51 -8.33 16.87
N VAL A 195 -8.71 -7.44 17.85
CA VAL A 195 -8.02 -7.54 19.14
C VAL A 195 -8.48 -8.75 19.96
N MET A 196 -9.76 -9.10 19.88
CA MET A 196 -10.27 -10.32 20.52
C MET A 196 -9.76 -11.58 19.83
N GLU A 197 -9.75 -11.61 18.50
CA GLU A 197 -9.37 -12.77 17.70
C GLU A 197 -7.86 -13.04 17.79
N GLU A 198 -7.01 -12.05 17.56
CA GLU A 198 -5.56 -12.25 17.48
C GLU A 198 -4.90 -12.44 18.86
N VAL A 199 -5.40 -11.76 19.90
CA VAL A 199 -4.74 -11.70 21.23
C VAL A 199 -5.66 -11.91 22.43
N GLY A 200 -6.96 -12.13 22.22
CA GLY A 200 -7.90 -12.48 23.30
C GLY A 200 -8.21 -11.35 24.28
N LEU A 201 -7.93 -10.08 23.92
CA LEU A 201 -8.08 -8.93 24.80
C LEU A 201 -9.37 -8.16 24.52
N LYS A 202 -9.86 -7.43 25.52
CA LYS A 202 -10.95 -6.46 25.37
C LYS A 202 -10.37 -5.04 25.42
N VAL A 203 -10.98 -4.13 24.67
CA VAL A 203 -10.52 -2.75 24.57
C VAL A 203 -11.65 -1.75 24.69
N LYS A 204 -11.31 -0.57 25.18
CA LYS A 204 -12.19 0.60 25.33
C LYS A 204 -11.47 1.86 24.85
N ASN A 205 -12.19 2.98 24.87
CA ASN A 205 -11.63 4.30 24.53
C ASN A 205 -10.94 4.31 23.14
N ILE A 206 -11.57 3.65 22.15
CA ILE A 206 -11.07 3.57 20.78
C ILE A 206 -11.06 4.97 20.16
N ARG A 207 -9.89 5.43 19.72
CA ARG A 207 -9.67 6.76 19.15
C ARG A 207 -8.93 6.64 17.83
N TYR A 208 -9.52 7.21 16.78
CA TYR A 208 -8.86 7.34 15.50
C TYR A 208 -7.61 8.22 15.62
N TYR A 209 -6.52 7.80 14.99
CA TYR A 209 -5.24 8.52 14.95
C TYR A 209 -4.99 9.11 13.56
N LYS A 210 -4.84 8.25 12.55
CA LYS A 210 -4.40 8.65 11.20
C LYS A 210 -4.75 7.55 10.20
N SER A 211 -4.75 7.87 8.90
CA SER A 211 -4.91 6.89 7.84
C SER A 211 -3.71 6.86 6.90
N GLN A 212 -3.51 5.73 6.24
CA GLN A 212 -2.46 5.53 5.25
C GLN A 212 -2.97 4.69 4.07
N PRO A 213 -2.92 5.22 2.83
CA PRO A 213 -2.97 4.38 1.64
C PRO A 213 -1.77 3.42 1.62
N TRP A 214 -2.02 2.13 1.49
CA TRP A 214 -1.00 1.09 1.53
C TRP A 214 -1.04 0.24 0.26
N GLY A 215 -0.39 0.77 -0.79
CA GLY A 215 -0.39 0.17 -2.13
C GLY A 215 0.29 -1.21 -2.21
N PHE A 216 0.99 -1.66 -1.17
CA PHE A 216 1.55 -3.01 -1.13
C PHE A 216 0.51 -4.11 -0.97
N THR A 217 -0.70 -3.79 -0.52
CA THR A 217 -1.80 -4.76 -0.31
C THR A 217 -3.15 -4.23 -0.77
N ASP A 218 -3.17 -3.21 -1.64
CA ASP A 218 -4.38 -2.54 -2.10
C ASP A 218 -5.25 -1.97 -0.96
N SER A 219 -4.65 -1.64 0.18
CA SER A 219 -5.39 -1.32 1.42
C SER A 219 -5.45 0.18 1.72
N LEU A 220 -6.49 0.60 2.44
CA LEU A 220 -6.47 1.85 3.21
C LEU A 220 -6.43 1.50 4.69
N LEU A 221 -5.32 1.82 5.34
CA LEU A 221 -5.10 1.56 6.75
C LEU A 221 -5.69 2.69 7.59
N PHE A 222 -6.42 2.35 8.63
CA PHE A 222 -6.94 3.25 9.64
C PHE A 222 -6.27 2.93 10.98
N GLY A 223 -5.41 3.82 11.45
CA GLY A 223 -4.72 3.71 12.73
C GLY A 223 -5.62 4.15 13.87
N TYR A 224 -5.70 3.31 14.90
CA TYR A 224 -6.44 3.57 16.14
C TYR A 224 -5.55 3.34 17.35
N PHE A 225 -5.72 4.17 18.39
CA PHE A 225 -5.27 3.85 19.73
C PHE A 225 -6.46 3.47 20.60
N CYS A 226 -6.27 2.51 21.49
CA CYS A 226 -7.29 2.10 22.46
C CYS A 226 -6.62 1.67 23.77
N GLU A 227 -7.42 1.57 24.82
CA GLU A 227 -6.97 1.15 26.14
C GLU A 227 -7.45 -0.27 26.42
N LEU A 228 -6.59 -1.08 27.06
CA LEU A 228 -6.97 -2.38 27.58
C LEU A 228 -8.16 -2.25 28.55
N ASP A 229 -9.12 -3.15 28.43
CA ASP A 229 -10.27 -3.24 29.32
C ASP A 229 -10.27 -4.56 30.11
N GLY A 230 -9.59 -4.55 31.25
CA GLY A 230 -9.57 -5.67 32.20
C GLY A 230 -8.25 -6.43 32.24
N ASP A 231 -8.33 -7.76 32.09
CA ASP A 231 -7.20 -8.70 32.18
C ASP A 231 -6.20 -8.51 31.03
N ASP A 232 -4.90 -8.54 31.35
CA ASP A 232 -3.81 -8.32 30.40
C ASP A 232 -3.19 -9.61 29.86
N THR A 233 -3.79 -10.76 30.18
CA THR A 233 -3.37 -12.09 29.72
C THR A 233 -3.59 -12.24 28.21
N ILE A 234 -2.50 -12.21 27.46
CA ILE A 234 -2.51 -12.42 26.00
C ILE A 234 -2.80 -13.89 25.68
N ARG A 235 -3.80 -14.12 24.82
CA ARG A 235 -4.12 -15.43 24.24
C ARG A 235 -3.94 -15.34 22.73
N LEU A 236 -2.80 -15.81 22.25
CA LEU A 236 -2.37 -15.64 20.88
C LEU A 236 -3.09 -16.61 19.93
N ASP A 237 -3.61 -16.11 18.80
CA ASP A 237 -3.86 -16.97 17.65
C ASP A 237 -2.54 -17.29 16.94
N THR A 238 -2.08 -18.52 17.14
CA THR A 238 -0.81 -19.01 16.57
C THR A 238 -0.86 -19.25 15.05
N ASN A 239 -2.04 -19.19 14.42
CA ASN A 239 -2.14 -19.25 12.97
C ASN A 239 -1.65 -17.95 12.32
N GLU A 240 -1.88 -16.81 12.98
CA GLU A 240 -1.56 -15.49 12.43
C GLU A 240 -0.30 -14.89 13.04
N LEU A 241 -0.09 -15.09 14.34
CA LEU A 241 0.98 -14.47 15.09
C LEU A 241 1.97 -15.50 15.65
N SER A 242 3.25 -15.14 15.60
CA SER A 242 4.33 -15.92 16.23
C SER A 242 4.63 -15.47 17.66
N GLN A 243 4.32 -14.22 17.98
CA GLN A 243 4.59 -13.60 19.28
C GLN A 243 3.71 -12.37 19.47
N ALA A 244 3.26 -12.12 20.69
CA ALA A 244 2.78 -10.81 21.14
C ALA A 244 3.23 -10.56 22.58
N GLY A 245 3.44 -9.29 22.94
CA GLY A 245 3.90 -8.90 24.28
C GLY A 245 3.65 -7.43 24.58
N TRP A 246 3.65 -7.10 25.86
CA TRP A 246 3.58 -5.74 26.36
C TRP A 246 4.99 -5.14 26.45
N TYR A 247 5.19 -3.98 25.82
CA TYR A 247 6.50 -3.31 25.77
C TYR A 247 6.40 -1.90 26.34
N THR A 248 7.28 -1.57 27.26
CA THR A 248 7.49 -0.20 27.76
C THR A 248 8.17 0.65 26.70
N ARG A 249 8.13 1.99 26.87
CA ARG A 249 8.75 2.93 25.93
C ARG A 249 10.26 2.69 25.77
N ASP A 250 10.95 2.33 26.86
CA ASP A 250 12.41 2.09 26.89
C ASP A 250 12.82 0.78 26.18
N GLU A 251 11.93 -0.20 26.09
CA GLU A 251 12.18 -1.46 25.39
C GLU A 251 12.09 -1.32 23.87
N ILE A 252 11.51 -0.22 23.36
CA ILE A 252 11.30 0.00 21.93
C ILE A 252 12.55 0.61 21.29
N THR A 253 13.41 -0.24 20.73
CA THR A 253 14.65 0.19 20.05
C THR A 253 14.47 0.60 18.60
N LEU A 254 13.22 0.72 18.13
CA LEU A 254 12.92 0.99 16.72
C LEU A 254 13.18 2.46 16.36
N GLU A 255 13.61 2.67 15.12
CA GLU A 255 13.82 3.98 14.50
C GLU A 255 12.81 4.20 13.37
N ASP A 256 12.62 5.46 12.99
CA ASP A 256 11.68 5.82 11.92
C ASP A 256 12.16 5.28 10.56
N ASP A 257 11.28 4.57 9.88
CA ASP A 257 11.49 4.09 8.51
C ASP A 257 10.84 5.01 7.47
N TYR A 258 10.14 6.05 7.91
CA TYR A 258 9.38 7.00 7.11
C TYR A 258 8.41 6.33 6.13
N LEU A 259 8.05 5.05 6.36
CA LEU A 259 7.34 4.19 5.42
C LEU A 259 5.93 3.91 5.91
N SER A 260 5.80 3.33 7.11
CA SER A 260 4.54 2.69 7.55
C SER A 260 3.86 3.39 8.72
N LEU A 261 2.53 3.36 8.73
CA LEU A 261 1.69 3.85 9.81
C LEU A 261 1.95 3.06 11.10
N THR A 262 2.20 1.75 10.99
CA THR A 262 2.61 0.90 12.12
C THR A 262 3.86 1.46 12.82
N ARG A 263 4.91 1.78 12.05
CA ARG A 263 6.14 2.35 12.60
C ARG A 263 5.85 3.69 13.27
N GLU A 264 5.11 4.57 12.59
CA GLU A 264 4.80 5.89 13.12
C GLU A 264 4.02 5.81 14.43
N MET A 265 3.01 4.94 14.53
CA MET A 265 2.22 4.75 15.75
C MET A 265 3.07 4.24 16.92
N ILE A 266 3.95 3.26 16.67
CA ILE A 266 4.89 2.77 17.68
C ILE A 266 5.80 3.89 18.17
N LEU A 267 6.27 4.77 17.28
CA LEU A 267 7.14 5.89 17.66
C LEU A 267 6.39 7.00 18.40
N GLN A 268 5.14 7.32 18.05
CA GLN A 268 4.33 8.26 18.84
C GLN A 268 4.19 7.78 20.29
N PHE A 269 3.99 6.47 20.48
CA PHE A 269 4.03 5.87 21.82
C PHE A 269 5.43 5.94 22.42
N LYS A 270 6.50 5.55 21.74
CA LYS A 270 7.85 5.66 22.29
C LYS A 270 8.19 7.09 22.79
N GLU A 271 7.71 8.11 22.07
CA GLU A 271 8.02 9.53 22.33
C GLU A 271 7.09 10.22 23.35
N GLY A 272 6.15 9.51 23.98
CA GLY A 272 5.28 10.13 25.00
C GLY A 272 4.12 10.95 24.44
N ARG A 273 3.79 10.82 23.16
CA ARG A 273 2.76 11.65 22.48
C ARG A 273 1.36 11.04 22.48
N VAL A 274 1.25 9.79 22.91
CA VAL A 274 0.02 9.05 23.16
C VAL A 274 0.09 8.32 24.50
#